data_AF-A0A0F8WTU2-F1
#
_entry.id   AF-A0A0F8WTU2-F1
#
_cell.length_a   1.000
_cell.length_b   1.000
_cell.length_c   1.000
_cell.angle_alpha   90.00
_cell.angle_beta   90.00
_cell.angle_gamma   90.00
#
_symmetry.space_group_name_H-M   'P 1'
#
loop_
_entity.id
_entity.type
_entity.pdbx_description
1 polymer ?
#
loop_
_entity_poly.entity_id
_entity_poly.type
_entity_poly.pdbx_seq_one_letter_code
_entity_poly.pdbx_strand_id
1 'polypeptide(L)' 'AFTLAATALGVASVAQASIAAYAPVVRSHLGLPEDRLVLCAISFGFADSDHPANAFRTERAAASDIIDWKD' A
#
# COMPACT_ATOMS: atom_id res chain seq x y z
N ALA A 1 9.49 -1.96 2.89
CA ALA A 1 10.61 -1.03 2.56
C ALA A 1 10.12 0.20 1.78
N PHE A 2 9.48 0.04 0.61
CA PHE A 2 9.07 1.16 -0.24
C PHE A 2 8.24 2.25 0.47
N THR A 3 7.14 1.88 1.14
CA THR A 3 6.23 2.86 1.78
C THR A 3 6.90 3.66 2.89
N LEU A 4 7.76 3.02 3.70
CA LEU A 4 8.54 3.70 4.74
C LEU A 4 9.57 4.67 4.13
N ALA A 5 10.24 4.27 3.04
CA ALA A 5 11.18 5.15 2.34
C ALA A 5 10.46 6.36 1.72
N ALA A 6 9.28 6.15 1.13
CA ALA A 6 8.44 7.23 0.63
C ALA A 6 8.10 8.23 1.77
N THR A 7 7.63 7.73 2.91
CA THR A 7 7.35 8.57 4.09
C THR A 7 8.58 9.36 4.55
N ALA A 8 9.77 8.73 4.59
CA ALA A 8 11.01 9.40 4.98
C ALA A 8 11.41 10.54 4.04
N LEU A 9 10.94 10.49 2.79
CA LEU A 9 11.14 11.52 1.77
C LEU A 9 9.95 12.49 1.67
N GLY A 10 8.98 12.44 2.59
CA GLY A 10 7.79 13.30 2.56
C GLY A 10 6.76 12.94 1.49
N VAL A 11 6.84 11.72 0.94
CA VAL A 11 5.92 11.22 -0.09
C VAL A 11 4.88 10.32 0.56
N ALA A 12 3.61 10.65 0.36
CA ALA A 12 2.49 9.83 0.81
C ALA A 12 2.33 8.61 -0.12
N SER A 13 1.81 7.50 0.42
CA SER A 13 1.57 6.29 -0.37
C SER A 13 0.34 5.51 0.09
N VAL A 14 -0.27 4.78 -0.83
CA VAL A 14 -1.41 3.88 -0.61
C VAL A 14 -1.12 2.55 -1.27
N ALA A 15 -1.00 1.49 -0.47
CA ALA A 15 -0.91 0.11 -0.98
C ALA A 15 -2.31 -0.39 -1.37
N GLN A 16 -2.45 -0.91 -2.59
CA GLN A 16 -3.73 -1.26 -3.21
C GLN A 16 -3.71 -2.69 -3.73
N ALA A 17 -4.39 -3.60 -3.03
CA ALA A 17 -4.60 -4.97 -3.50
C ALA A 17 -5.62 -5.04 -4.65
N SER A 18 -6.55 -4.07 -4.73
CA SER A 18 -7.62 -4.04 -5.74
C SER A 18 -7.12 -4.08 -7.19
N ILE A 19 -5.93 -3.54 -7.46
CA ILE A 19 -5.33 -3.53 -8.80
C ILE A 19 -4.97 -4.94 -9.29
N ALA A 20 -4.73 -5.89 -8.39
CA ALA A 20 -4.46 -7.28 -8.77
C ALA A 20 -5.64 -7.92 -9.54
N ALA A 21 -6.88 -7.50 -9.25
CA ALA A 21 -8.07 -7.96 -9.97
C ALA A 21 -8.09 -7.54 -11.45
N TYR A 22 -7.25 -6.55 -11.83
CA TYR A 22 -7.12 -6.03 -13.18
C TYR A 22 -5.75 -6.34 -13.79
N ALA A 23 -5.07 -7.40 -13.31
CA ALA A 23 -3.75 -7.81 -13.78
C ALA A 23 -3.61 -7.89 -15.31
N PRO A 24 -4.58 -8.42 -16.09
CA PRO A 24 -4.47 -8.45 -17.56
C PRO A 24 -4.37 -7.06 -18.20
N VAL A 25 -5.12 -6.08 -17.67
CA VAL A 25 -5.10 -4.70 -18.17
C VAL A 25 -3.76 -4.05 -17.87
N VAL A 26 -3.27 -4.19 -16.63
CA VAL A 26 -1.96 -3.66 -16.21
C VAL A 26 -0.85 -4.30 -17.03
N ARG A 27 -0.91 -5.61 -17.23
CA ARG A 27 0.03 -6.37 -18.06
C ARG A 27 0.09 -5.80 -19.48
N SER A 28 -1.06 -5.70 -20.14
CA SER A 28 -1.15 -5.20 -21.51
C SER A 28 -0.64 -3.77 -21.62
N HIS A 29 -1.01 -2.91 -20.66
CA HIS A 29 -0.64 -1.50 -20.69
C HIS A 29 0.85 -1.25 -20.47
N LEU A 30 1.49 -2.03 -19.59
CA LEU A 30 2.90 -1.85 -19.23
C LEU A 30 3.84 -2.83 -19.94
N GLY A 31 3.33 -3.73 -20.79
CA GLY A 31 4.11 -4.74 -21.49
C GLY A 31 4.78 -5.76 -20.56
N LEU A 32 4.10 -6.16 -19.47
CA LEU A 32 4.70 -7.09 -18.51
C LEU A 32 4.71 -8.54 -19.05
N PRO A 33 5.80 -9.30 -18.89
CA PRO A 33 5.86 -10.69 -19.35
C PRO A 33 4.95 -11.60 -18.52
N GLU A 34 4.39 -12.63 -19.15
CA GLU A 34 3.36 -13.51 -18.57
C GLU A 34 3.80 -14.25 -17.30
N ASP A 35 5.11 -14.45 -17.13
CA ASP A 35 5.72 -15.11 -15.98
C ASP A 35 5.81 -14.22 -14.72
N ARG A 36 5.27 -12.99 -14.78
CA ARG A 36 5.22 -12.05 -13.66
C ARG A 36 3.80 -11.92 -13.12
N LEU A 37 3.68 -12.06 -11.80
CA LEU A 37 2.42 -11.85 -11.08
C LEU A 37 2.28 -10.36 -10.70
N VAL A 38 1.10 -9.80 -10.99
CA VAL A 38 0.70 -8.48 -10.48
C VAL A 38 0.01 -8.68 -9.13
N LEU A 39 0.77 -8.53 -8.04
CA LEU A 39 0.26 -8.78 -6.68
C LEU A 39 -0.52 -7.60 -6.10
N CYS A 40 -0.03 -6.38 -6.32
CA CYS A 40 -0.64 -5.14 -5.85
C CYS A 40 -0.05 -3.95 -6.62
N ALA A 41 -0.60 -2.76 -6.37
CA ALA A 41 0.01 -1.50 -6.75
C ALA A 41 0.24 -0.62 -5.52
N ILE A 42 1.09 0.39 -5.69
CA ILE A 42 1.27 1.46 -4.70
C ILE A 42 1.11 2.78 -5.45
N SER A 43 0.02 3.50 -5.18
CA SER A 43 -0.08 4.91 -5.57
C SER A 43 0.75 5.74 -4.60
N PHE A 44 1.49 6.73 -5.10
CA PHE A 44 2.31 7.60 -4.26
C PHE A 44 2.42 9.01 -4.85
N GLY A 45 2.67 9.99 -4.00
CA GLY A 45 2.76 11.40 -4.40
C GLY A 45 2.70 12.33 -3.19
N PHE A 46 2.42 13.61 -3.43
CA PHE A 46 2.19 14.56 -2.35
C PHE A 46 0.70 14.53 -1.95
N ALA A 47 0.43 14.35 -0.66
CA ALA A 47 -0.93 14.26 -0.17
C ALA A 47 -1.63 15.63 -0.25
N ASP A 48 -2.90 15.60 -0.67
CA ASP A 48 -3.83 16.69 -0.41
C ASP A 48 -4.29 16.61 1.04
N SER A 49 -3.78 17.49 1.91
CA SER A 49 -4.12 17.49 3.34
C SER A 49 -5.57 17.88 3.62
N ASP A 50 -6.23 18.57 2.69
CA ASP A 50 -7.57 19.10 2.86
C ASP A 50 -8.64 18.09 2.40
N HIS A 51 -8.23 17.05 1.65
CA HIS A 51 -9.14 15.99 1.24
C HIS A 51 -9.61 15.16 2.46
N PRO A 52 -10.92 15.07 2.75
CA PRO A 52 -11.43 14.48 3.99
C PRO A 52 -11.07 13.00 4.18
N ALA A 53 -10.86 12.25 3.09
CA ALA A 53 -10.39 10.86 3.18
C ALA A 53 -9.03 10.72 3.89
N ASN A 54 -8.17 11.75 3.85
CA ASN A 54 -6.85 11.74 4.48
C ASN A 54 -6.90 12.05 5.99
N ALA A 55 -8.07 12.44 6.52
CA ALA A 55 -8.30 12.62 7.94
C ALA A 55 -8.67 11.31 8.67
N PHE A 56 -9.04 10.25 7.94
CA PHE A 56 -9.38 8.97 8.53
C PHE A 56 -8.20 8.36 9.31
N ARG A 57 -8.49 7.75 10.46
CA ARG A 57 -7.49 7.07 11.29
C ARG A 57 -7.96 5.66 11.62
N THR A 58 -7.12 4.69 11.27
CA THR A 58 -7.33 3.28 11.63
C THR A 58 -6.79 3.00 13.02
N GLU A 59 -7.49 2.19 13.80
CA GLU A 59 -6.97 1.65 15.06
C GLU A 59 -5.96 0.51 14.81
N ARG A 60 -5.27 0.09 15.87
CA ARG A 60 -4.39 -1.08 15.90
C ARG A 60 -4.75 -1.90 17.14
N ALA A 61 -4.72 -3.23 17.01
CA ALA A 61 -4.85 -4.13 18.16
C ALA A 61 -3.71 -3.86 19.17
N ALA A 62 -3.97 -4.09 20.46
CA ALA A 62 -2.95 -3.90 21.48
C ALA A 62 -1.88 -4.99 21.35
N ALA A 63 -0.66 -4.72 21.84
CA ALA A 63 0.43 -5.68 21.79
C ALA A 63 0.07 -6.99 22.54
N SER A 64 -0.69 -6.89 23.64
CA SER A 64 -1.20 -8.04 24.40
C SER A 64 -2.14 -8.93 23.61
N ASP A 65 -2.79 -8.41 22.56
CA ASP A 65 -3.73 -9.17 21.75
C ASP A 65 -3.02 -10.01 20.69
N ILE A 66 -1.76 -9.68 20.36
CA ILE A 66 -1.01 -10.28 19.24
C ILE A 66 0.36 -10.87 19.64
N ILE A 67 0.82 -10.66 20.87
CA ILE A 67 2.09 -11.19 21.37
C ILE A 67 1.86 -12.03 22.63
N ASP A 68 2.23 -13.31 22.56
CA ASP A 68 2.36 -14.19 23.73
C ASP A 68 3.83 -14.23 24.17
N TRP A 69 4.17 -13.51 25.23
CA TRP A 69 5.51 -13.47 25.79
C TRP A 69 5.77 -14.72 26.63
N LYS A 70 6.96 -15.33 26.46
CA LYS A 70 7.43 -16.43 27.31
C LYS A 70 8.67 -15.99 28.06
N ASP A 71 8.75 -16.41 29.32
CA ASP A 71 9.90 -16.21 30.20
C ASP A 71 11.11 -17.04 29.76
#